data_AF-A0ABD7GND1-F1
#
_entry.id   AF-A0ABD7GND1-F1
#
_cell.length_a   1.000
_cell.length_b   1.000
_cell.length_c   1.000
_cell.angle_alpha   90.00
_cell.angle_beta   90.00
_cell.angle_gamma   90.00
#
_symmetry.space_group_name_H-M   'P 1'
#
loop_
_entity.id
_entity.type
_entity.pdbx_description
1 polymer ?
#
loop_
_entity_poly.entity_id
_entity_poly.type
_entity_poly.pdbx_seq_one_letter_code
_entity_poly.pdbx_strand_id
1 'polypeptide(L)' 'MQIVRSMQGMENAKIVRPGYAIEYDFFDPRDLKPTLESKFIQGLFFAGQINGTTGYEEAAAQGLLAGLNAARL' A
#
# COMPACT_ATOMS: atom_id res chain seq x y z
N MET A 1 24.78 -6.61 9.21
CA MET A 1 25.44 -5.29 9.47
C MET A 1 26.66 -5.05 8.59
N GLN A 2 27.46 -6.07 8.26
CA GLN A 2 28.64 -5.89 7.40
C GLN A 2 28.30 -5.42 5.98
N ILE A 3 27.16 -5.85 5.41
CA ILE A 3 26.72 -5.45 4.06
C ILE A 3 26.58 -3.93 3.90
N VAL A 4 26.01 -3.24 4.90
CA VAL A 4 25.86 -1.78 4.82
C VAL A 4 27.22 -1.09 4.87
N ARG A 5 28.12 -1.58 5.72
CA ARG A 5 29.47 -1.01 5.89
C ARG A 5 30.47 -1.43 4.82
N SER A 6 30.15 -2.40 3.97
CA SER A 6 30.98 -2.77 2.81
C SER A 6 30.73 -1.88 1.59
N MET A 7 29.72 -1.00 1.62
CA MET A 7 29.48 -0.01 0.56
C MET A 7 30.44 1.17 0.70
N GLN A 8 31.01 1.62 -0.42
CA GLN A 8 31.94 2.76 -0.46
C GLN A 8 31.29 4.01 0.14
N GLY A 9 31.97 4.65 1.10
CA GLY A 9 31.49 5.83 1.82
C GLY A 9 30.58 5.53 3.02
N MET A 10 30.30 4.25 3.31
CA MET A 10 29.47 3.80 4.44
C MET A 10 30.25 3.00 5.50
N GLU A 11 31.59 3.02 5.45
CA GLU A 11 32.47 2.18 6.28
C GLU A 11 32.20 2.37 7.78
N ASN A 12 31.91 3.61 8.18
CA ASN A 12 31.62 4.00 9.57
C ASN A 12 30.12 4.26 9.84
N ALA A 13 29.23 3.85 8.93
CA ALA A 13 27.79 4.09 9.08
C ALA A 13 27.25 3.50 10.40
N LYS A 14 26.47 4.32 11.11
CA LYS A 14 25.73 3.93 12.32
C LYS A 14 24.27 3.69 11.93
N ILE A 15 23.84 2.43 12.01
CA ILE A 15 22.46 2.04 11.72
C ILE A 15 21.58 2.53 12.87
N VAL A 16 20.70 3.51 12.62
CA VAL A 16 19.76 4.04 13.62
C VAL A 16 18.56 3.11 13.78
N ARG A 17 18.12 2.49 12.68
CA ARG A 17 17.02 1.51 12.65
C ARG A 17 17.37 0.40 11.66
N PRO A 18 17.19 -0.88 12.02
CA PRO A 18 17.37 -1.98 11.09
C PRO A 18 16.27 -1.96 10.02
N GLY A 19 16.61 -2.37 8.80
CA GLY A 19 15.59 -2.69 7.79
C GLY A 19 14.83 -3.94 8.19
N TYR A 20 13.53 -3.98 7.89
CA TYR A 20 12.66 -5.12 8.14
C TYR A 20 11.64 -5.24 7.00
N ALA A 21 11.06 -6.43 6.84
CA ALA A 21 9.92 -6.66 5.97
C ALA A 21 8.64 -6.63 6.81
N ILE A 22 7.56 -6.12 6.21
CA ILE A 22 6.22 -6.20 6.79
C ILE A 22 5.39 -7.16 5.95
N GLU A 23 4.71 -8.08 6.61
CA GLU A 23 3.71 -8.95 6.00
C GLU A 23 2.34 -8.48 6.48
N TYR A 24 1.40 -8.39 5.56
CA TYR A 24 0.06 -7.89 5.81
C TYR A 24 -0.95 -8.57 4.89
N ASP A 25 -2.16 -8.72 5.39
CA ASP A 25 -3.28 -9.23 4.59
C ASP A 25 -3.73 -8.16 3.58
N PHE A 26 -4.19 -8.62 2.42
CA PHE A 26 -4.84 -7.80 1.41
C PHE A 26 -6.01 -8.57 0.80
N PHE A 27 -6.97 -7.84 0.24
CA PHE A 27 -8.07 -8.44 -0.52
C PHE A 27 -7.72 -8.52 -2.00
N ASP A 28 -8.18 -9.57 -2.67
CA ASP A 28 -7.99 -9.71 -4.12
C ASP A 28 -8.70 -8.55 -4.83
N PRO A 29 -7.98 -7.66 -5.55
CA PRO A 29 -8.58 -6.52 -6.24
C PRO A 29 -9.60 -6.95 -7.30
N ARG A 30 -9.56 -8.21 -7.77
CA ARG A 30 -10.55 -8.78 -8.69
C ARG A 30 -11.94 -8.93 -8.06
N ASP A 31 -12.05 -8.84 -6.73
CA ASP A 31 -13.33 -8.85 -6.02
C ASP A 31 -13.98 -7.45 -5.92
N LEU A 32 -13.33 -6.42 -6.47
CA LEU A 32 -13.88 -5.08 -6.58
C LEU A 32 -14.41 -4.80 -7.99
N LYS A 33 -15.39 -3.90 -8.07
CA LYS A 33 -15.79 -3.25 -9.33
C LYS A 33 -14.72 -2.23 -9.75
N PRO A 34 -14.71 -1.76 -11.01
CA PRO A 34 -13.85 -0.65 -11.43
C PRO A 34 -14.06 0.66 -10.64
N THR A 35 -15.18 0.78 -9.94
CA THR A 35 -15.48 1.88 -9.01
C THR A 35 -14.83 1.74 -7.63
N LEU A 36 -14.06 0.67 -7.40
CA LEU A 36 -13.47 0.27 -6.11
C LEU A 36 -14.47 -0.18 -5.04
N GLU A 37 -15.74 -0.34 -5.43
CA GLU A 37 -16.78 -0.92 -4.57
C GLU A 37 -16.66 -2.44 -4.54
N SER A 38 -16.85 -3.05 -3.37
CA SER A 38 -16.94 -4.49 -3.19
C SER A 38 -18.06 -5.09 -4.03
N LYS A 39 -17.80 -6.24 -4.66
CA LYS A 39 -18.85 -7.03 -5.34
C LYS A 39 -19.78 -7.73 -4.35
N PHE A 40 -19.37 -7.88 -3.10
CA PHE A 40 -20.10 -8.64 -2.07
C PHE A 40 -20.96 -7.76 -1.16
N ILE A 41 -20.52 -6.53 -0.89
CA ILE A 41 -21.20 -5.61 0.03
C ILE A 41 -21.36 -4.25 -0.66
N GLN A 42 -22.61 -3.87 -0.93
CA GLN A 42 -22.93 -2.56 -1.50
C GLN A 42 -22.53 -1.44 -0.54
N GLY A 43 -21.89 -0.39 -1.07
CA GLY A 43 -21.42 0.76 -0.31
C GLY A 43 -20.11 0.55 0.45
N LEU A 44 -19.48 -0.63 0.36
CA LEU A 44 -18.15 -0.87 0.93
C LEU A 44 -17.07 -0.68 -0.15
N PHE A 45 -16.08 0.18 0.12
CA PHE A 45 -15.01 0.51 -0.83
C PHE A 45 -13.63 0.22 -0.24
N PHE A 46 -12.71 -0.29 -1.06
CA PHE A 46 -11.32 -0.52 -0.67
C PHE A 46 -10.37 0.32 -1.51
N ALA A 47 -9.34 0.88 -0.87
CA ALA A 47 -8.32 1.71 -1.52
C ALA A 47 -6.99 1.63 -0.77
N GLY A 48 -5.88 1.67 -1.51
CA GLY A 48 -4.53 1.61 -0.95
C GLY A 48 -4.03 0.19 -0.72
N GLN A 49 -3.15 0.00 0.27
CA GLN A 49 -2.45 -1.28 0.46
C GLN A 49 -3.38 -2.47 0.70
N ILE A 50 -4.55 -2.24 1.31
CA ILE A 50 -5.60 -3.25 1.49
C ILE A 50 -6.14 -3.81 0.17
N ASN A 51 -5.97 -3.05 -0.92
CA ASN A 51 -6.31 -3.40 -2.30
C ASN A 51 -5.08 -3.87 -3.12
N GLY A 52 -4.03 -4.34 -2.44
CA GLY A 52 -2.86 -4.98 -3.05
C GLY A 52 -1.79 -4.05 -3.62
N THR A 53 -1.80 -2.76 -3.28
CA THR A 53 -0.74 -1.81 -3.70
C THR A 53 0.25 -1.50 -2.56
N THR A 54 1.32 -0.75 -2.88
CA THR A 54 2.37 -0.41 -1.90
C THR A 54 2.83 1.06 -1.95
N GLY A 55 2.71 1.73 -3.11
CA GLY A 55 3.12 3.12 -3.28
C GLY A 55 2.09 4.15 -2.80
N TYR A 56 2.58 5.33 -2.40
CA TYR A 56 1.76 6.39 -1.83
C TYR A 56 0.82 6.99 -2.89
N GLU A 57 1.34 7.17 -4.10
CA GLU A 57 0.65 7.76 -5.24
C GLU A 57 -0.53 6.88 -5.66
N GLU A 58 -0.31 5.57 -5.77
CA GLU A 58 -1.35 4.61 -6.11
C GLU A 58 -2.42 4.54 -5.03
N ALA A 59 -2.02 4.54 -3.75
CA ALA A 59 -2.96 4.53 -2.64
C ALA A 59 -3.82 5.80 -2.60
N ALA A 60 -3.21 6.97 -2.81
CA ALA A 60 -3.92 8.24 -2.84
C ALA A 60 -4.89 8.33 -4.03
N ALA A 61 -4.47 7.90 -5.22
CA ALA A 61 -5.32 7.90 -6.41
C ALA A 61 -6.55 7.00 -6.23
N GLN A 62 -6.36 5.80 -5.68
CA GLN A 62 -7.47 4.91 -5.34
C GLN A 62 -8.38 5.52 -4.26
N GLY A 63 -7.80 6.12 -3.22
CA GLY A 63 -8.56 6.76 -2.14
C GLY A 63 -9.47 7.87 -2.65
N LEU A 64 -8.97 8.70 -3.57
CA LEU A 64 -9.75 9.74 -4.22
C LEU A 64 -10.91 9.16 -5.04
N LEU A 65 -10.65 8.12 -5.84
CA LEU A 65 -11.67 7.47 -6.67
C LEU A 65 -12.74 6.77 -5.81
N ALA A 66 -12.32 6.00 -4.81
CA ALA A 66 -13.21 5.32 -3.87
C ALA A 66 -14.07 6.33 -3.11
N GLY A 67 -13.47 7.43 -2.62
CA GLY A 67 -14.19 8.50 -1.93
C GLY A 67 -15.23 9.20 -2.83
N LEU A 68 -14.88 9.48 -4.09
CA LEU A 68 -15.80 10.07 -5.06
C LEU A 68 -16.99 9.14 -5.35
N ASN A 69 -16.74 7.85 -5.52
CA ASN A 69 -17.81 6.88 -5.78
C ASN A 69 -18.68 6.63 -4.54
N ALA A 70 -18.09 6.64 -3.35
CA ALA A 70 -18.83 6.53 -2.10
C ALA A 70 -19.76 7.72 -1.87
N ALA A 71 -19.31 8.94 -2.17
CA ALA A 71 -20.13 10.16 -2.03
C ALA A 71 -21.27 10.26 -3.06
N ARG A 72 -21.18 9.54 -4.18
CA ARG A 72 -22.19 9.52 -5.26
C ARG A 72 -23.28 8.46 -5.04
N LEU A 73 -23.07 7.52 -4.11
CA LEU A 73 -23.98 6.41 -3.82
C LEU A 73 -25.19 6.88 -3.01
#